data_AF-A0A7S3WZS7-F1
#
_entry.id   AF-A0A7S3WZS7-F1
#
_cell.length_a   1.000
_cell.length_b   1.000
_cell.length_c   1.000
_cell.angle_alpha   90.00
_cell.angle_beta   90.00
_cell.angle_gamma   90.00
#
_symmetry.space_group_name_H-M   'P 1'
#
loop_
_entity.id
_entity.type
_entity.pdbx_description
1 polymer ?
#
loop_
_entity_poly.entity_id
_entity_poly.type
_entity_poly.pdbx_seq_one_letter_code
_entity_poly.pdbx_strand_id
1 'polypeptide(L)'
;MEEIFPCVPLHHALDAQAALVARQRGVTKEEFLAAEKARVEAESREAASRGRLVRQLSHNTYERYIALQRVRAACWRGAARLYNWTIGVLTLGASRYDLAALSAEALIPINAASLVDELLSVTAHQVLIDGCFNADPHPGNILYVDSVHPPKLGLIDYGQVKRLTDQQRYDVAKAYLLVEAALRIDPKTDPQADPAAHARAKAAIARHQFETLGVKTEKLDPGVAYEQACVYFGRMDAAWLYPLNVIQWSDSVEARDPLKDISACEYLVMLNMTTMMIRGLGEMLQQYRNLAAVWAPTARRALSEQPGLLETVEAEIRSWHEP
;
A
#
# COMPACT_ATOMS: atom_id res chain seq x y z
N MET A 1 32.50 15.21 -3.64
CA MET A 1 32.55 13.87 -3.00
C MET A 1 31.22 13.22 -3.36
N GLU A 2 31.22 12.17 -4.17
CA GLU A 2 29.98 11.49 -4.54
C GLU A 2 29.50 10.68 -3.33
N GLU A 3 28.27 10.92 -2.87
CA GLU A 3 27.64 10.11 -1.84
C GLU A 3 27.17 8.80 -2.47
N ILE A 4 27.84 7.70 -2.14
CA ILE A 4 27.49 6.36 -2.61
C ILE A 4 26.56 5.72 -1.59
N PHE A 5 25.36 5.35 -2.04
CA PHE A 5 24.37 4.62 -1.25
C PHE A 5 24.28 3.17 -1.73
N PRO A 6 24.93 2.21 -1.05
CA PRO A 6 24.72 0.79 -1.34
C PRO A 6 23.23 0.45 -1.21
N CYS A 7 22.70 -0.18 -2.25
CA CYS A 7 21.29 -0.52 -2.35
C CYS A 7 21.12 -1.84 -3.10
N VAL A 8 19.98 -2.49 -2.86
CA VAL A 8 19.59 -3.73 -3.53
C VAL A 8 18.15 -3.60 -4.03
N PRO A 9 17.75 -4.27 -5.11
CA PRO A 9 16.34 -4.33 -5.49
C PRO A 9 15.47 -4.84 -4.33
N LEU A 10 14.34 -4.21 -4.07
CA LEU A 10 13.48 -4.50 -2.92
C LEU A 10 13.02 -5.96 -2.91
N HIS A 11 12.65 -6.50 -4.07
CA HIS A 11 12.23 -7.89 -4.19
C HIS A 11 13.37 -8.86 -3.80
N HIS A 12 14.63 -8.56 -4.13
CA HIS A 12 15.78 -9.34 -3.65
C HIS A 12 15.95 -9.25 -2.13
N ALA A 13 15.73 -8.08 -1.53
CA ALA A 13 15.81 -7.92 -0.07
C ALA A 13 14.71 -8.73 0.65
N LEU A 14 13.49 -8.70 0.13
CA LEU A 14 12.36 -9.50 0.64
C LEU A 14 12.61 -11.01 0.45
N ASP A 15 13.14 -11.42 -0.71
CA ASP A 15 13.50 -12.81 -0.99
C ASP A 15 14.59 -13.33 -0.04
N ALA A 16 15.62 -12.52 0.22
CA ALA A 16 16.68 -12.86 1.16
C ALA A 16 16.14 -13.04 2.58
N GLN A 17 15.22 -12.16 3.00
CA GLN A 17 14.54 -12.29 4.29
C GLN A 17 13.71 -13.59 4.36
N ALA A 18 12.93 -13.90 3.32
CA ALA A 18 12.14 -15.12 3.25
C ALA A 18 13.02 -16.38 3.29
N ALA A 19 14.15 -16.38 2.58
CA ALA A 19 15.11 -17.47 2.60
C ALA A 19 15.73 -17.68 3.99
N LEU A 20 16.04 -16.59 4.71
CA LEU A 20 16.57 -16.67 6.07
C LEU A 20 15.54 -17.25 7.05
N VAL A 21 14.27 -16.81 6.95
CA VAL A 21 13.18 -17.35 7.78
C VAL A 21 12.95 -18.85 7.48
N ALA A 22 12.96 -19.24 6.21
CA ALA A 22 12.80 -20.63 5.81
C ALA A 22 13.91 -21.53 6.38
N ARG A 23 15.18 -21.07 6.28
CA ARG A 23 16.33 -21.75 6.89
C ARG A 23 16.20 -21.90 8.41
N GLN A 24 15.77 -20.85 9.10
CA GLN A 24 15.55 -20.92 10.57
C GLN A 24 14.41 -21.89 10.96
N ARG A 25 13.46 -22.13 10.05
CA ARG A 25 12.35 -23.08 10.24
C ARG A 25 12.66 -24.49 9.71
N GLY A 26 13.82 -24.70 9.09
CA GLY A 26 14.22 -26.00 8.53
C GLY A 26 13.40 -26.45 7.31
N VAL A 27 12.77 -25.50 6.60
CA VAL A 27 11.95 -25.77 5.40
C VAL A 27 12.55 -25.09 4.17
N THR A 28 12.16 -25.51 2.97
CA THR A 28 12.56 -24.82 1.75
C THR A 28 11.85 -23.46 1.62
N LYS A 29 12.42 -22.52 0.86
CA LYS A 29 11.83 -21.19 0.64
C LYS A 29 10.45 -21.30 -0.03
N GLU A 30 10.33 -22.18 -1.02
CA GLU A 30 9.10 -22.39 -1.80
C GLU A 30 7.98 -22.94 -0.92
N GLU A 31 8.27 -23.96 -0.11
CA GLU A 31 7.32 -24.51 0.86
C GLU A 31 6.89 -23.47 1.89
N PHE A 32 7.85 -22.67 2.41
CA PHE A 32 7.56 -21.60 3.36
C PHE A 32 6.61 -20.55 2.75
N LEU A 33 6.91 -20.06 1.55
CA LEU A 33 6.10 -19.05 0.87
C LEU A 33 4.71 -19.59 0.51
N ALA A 34 4.61 -20.84 0.04
CA ALA A 34 3.33 -21.47 -0.28
C ALA A 34 2.46 -21.67 0.97
N ALA A 35 3.05 -22.17 2.06
CA ALA A 35 2.35 -22.35 3.33
C ALA A 35 1.91 -21.02 3.94
N GLU A 36 2.78 -20.00 3.89
CA GLU A 36 2.46 -18.66 4.36
C GLU A 36 1.32 -18.05 3.54
N LYS A 37 1.40 -18.09 2.20
CA LYS A 37 0.34 -17.61 1.30
C LYS A 37 -1.00 -18.28 1.60
N ALA A 38 -1.03 -19.62 1.71
CA ALA A 38 -2.25 -20.37 2.00
C ALA A 38 -2.85 -20.00 3.37
N ARG A 39 -1.98 -19.82 4.38
CA ARG A 39 -2.42 -19.37 5.72
C ARG A 39 -3.04 -17.97 5.66
N VAL A 40 -2.36 -17.03 5.00
CA VAL A 40 -2.84 -15.64 4.87
C VAL A 40 -4.15 -15.57 4.12
N GLU A 41 -4.31 -16.31 3.02
CA GLU A 41 -5.56 -16.39 2.27
C GLU A 41 -6.72 -16.95 3.13
N ALA A 42 -6.46 -18.01 3.90
CA ALA A 42 -7.45 -18.60 4.79
C ALA A 42 -7.85 -17.66 5.93
N GLU A 43 -6.88 -17.06 6.63
CA GLU A 43 -7.12 -16.09 7.70
C GLU A 43 -7.85 -14.85 7.18
N SER A 44 -7.46 -14.36 6.00
CA SER A 44 -8.11 -13.22 5.35
C SER A 44 -9.55 -13.51 4.99
N ARG A 45 -9.83 -14.70 4.45
CA ARG A 45 -11.20 -15.12 4.12
C ARG A 45 -12.07 -15.33 5.36
N GLU A 46 -11.51 -15.91 6.42
CA GLU A 46 -12.22 -16.07 7.69
C GLU A 46 -12.54 -14.71 8.32
N ALA A 47 -11.54 -13.81 8.40
CA ALA A 47 -11.74 -12.45 8.91
C ALA A 47 -12.79 -11.69 8.08
N ALA A 48 -12.69 -11.78 6.74
CA ALA A 48 -13.61 -11.15 5.81
C ALA A 48 -15.06 -11.66 5.97
N SER A 49 -15.26 -12.97 6.17
CA SER A 49 -16.60 -13.53 6.43
C SER A 49 -17.23 -13.01 7.73
N ARG A 50 -16.41 -12.51 8.67
CA ARG A 50 -16.85 -11.82 9.89
C ARG A 50 -16.89 -10.29 9.75
N GLY A 51 -16.69 -9.76 8.54
CA GLY A 51 -16.62 -8.32 8.27
C GLY A 51 -15.41 -7.62 8.89
N ARG A 52 -14.34 -8.35 9.20
CA ARG A 52 -13.14 -7.83 9.87
C ARG A 52 -11.93 -7.91 8.97
N LEU A 53 -11.05 -6.92 9.10
CA LEU A 53 -9.71 -6.97 8.51
C LEU A 53 -8.80 -7.92 9.29
N VAL A 54 -7.88 -8.57 8.60
CA VAL A 54 -6.77 -9.28 9.25
C VAL A 54 -5.98 -8.27 10.09
N ARG A 55 -5.61 -8.66 11.30
CA ARG A 55 -4.90 -7.79 12.23
C ARG A 55 -3.53 -7.43 11.65
N GLN A 56 -3.33 -6.14 11.39
CA GLN A 56 -2.06 -5.61 10.91
C GLN A 56 -1.16 -5.24 12.10
N LEU A 57 0.15 -5.40 11.91
CA LEU A 57 1.13 -4.83 12.82
C LEU A 57 1.36 -3.37 12.44
N SER A 58 1.17 -2.47 13.41
CA SER A 58 1.45 -1.04 13.21
C SER A 58 2.93 -0.79 13.01
N HIS A 59 3.29 0.28 12.30
CA HIS A 59 4.66 0.76 12.15
C HIS A 59 5.42 0.80 13.48
N ASN A 60 4.82 1.38 14.53
CA ASN A 60 5.43 1.51 15.85
C ASN A 60 5.68 0.16 16.54
N THR A 61 4.77 -0.80 16.35
CA THR A 61 4.96 -2.16 16.87
C THR A 61 6.12 -2.84 16.14
N TYR A 62 6.21 -2.64 14.83
CA TYR A 62 7.26 -3.20 13.98
C TYR A 62 8.64 -2.62 14.32
N GLU A 63 8.74 -1.30 14.51
CA GLU A 63 9.97 -0.62 14.95
C GLU A 63 10.46 -1.14 16.30
N ARG A 64 9.56 -1.31 17.28
CA ARG A 64 9.93 -1.89 18.59
C ARG A 64 10.43 -3.32 18.45
N TYR A 65 9.81 -4.12 17.60
CA TYR A 65 10.23 -5.48 17.33
C TYR A 65 11.61 -5.53 16.65
N ILE A 66 11.83 -4.71 15.63
CA ILE A 66 13.12 -4.56 14.95
C ILE A 66 14.20 -4.12 15.94
N ALA A 67 13.92 -3.09 16.76
CA ALA A 67 14.84 -2.60 17.77
C ALA A 67 15.23 -3.70 18.77
N LEU A 68 14.26 -4.49 19.23
CA LEU A 68 14.52 -5.62 20.14
C LEU A 68 15.40 -6.68 19.47
N GLN A 69 15.14 -7.04 18.21
CA GLN A 69 15.98 -7.99 17.48
C GLN A 69 17.40 -7.47 17.25
N ARG A 70 17.55 -6.17 16.95
CA ARG A 70 18.86 -5.51 16.84
C ARG A 70 19.63 -5.55 18.15
N VAL A 71 18.97 -5.25 19.28
CA VAL A 71 19.57 -5.34 20.62
C VAL A 71 19.98 -6.78 20.92
N ARG A 72 19.09 -7.76 20.66
CA ARG A 72 19.39 -9.19 20.85
C ARG A 72 20.61 -9.62 20.04
N ALA A 73 20.67 -9.25 18.76
CA ALA A 73 21.80 -9.54 17.88
C ALA A 73 23.09 -8.83 18.33
N ALA A 74 23.00 -7.59 18.80
CA ALA A 74 24.14 -6.85 19.34
C ALA A 74 24.69 -7.51 20.62
N CYS A 75 23.82 -7.90 21.56
CA CYS A 75 24.19 -8.61 22.78
C CYS A 75 24.84 -9.96 22.45
N TRP A 76 24.24 -10.73 21.54
CA TRP A 76 24.78 -12.04 21.14
C TRP A 76 26.14 -11.93 20.45
N ARG A 77 26.31 -10.93 19.57
CA ARG A 77 27.62 -10.61 18.97
C ARG A 77 28.65 -10.18 20.00
N GLY A 78 28.25 -9.38 20.99
CA GLY A 78 29.09 -8.99 22.12
C GLY A 78 29.57 -10.20 22.91
N ALA A 79 28.66 -11.11 23.25
CA ALA A 79 28.97 -12.36 23.95
C ALA A 79 29.89 -13.27 23.13
N ALA A 80 29.60 -13.47 21.83
CA ALA A 80 30.43 -14.27 20.93
C ALA A 80 31.84 -13.67 20.76
N ARG A 81 31.95 -12.33 20.70
CA ARG A 81 33.25 -11.64 20.65
C ARG A 81 34.04 -11.83 21.94
N LEU A 82 33.39 -11.74 23.10
CA LEU A 82 34.01 -11.99 24.40
C LEU A 82 34.47 -13.45 24.52
N TYR A 83 33.65 -14.40 24.07
CA TYR A 83 34.02 -15.82 24.01
C TYR A 83 35.26 -16.04 23.13
N ASN A 84 35.28 -15.46 21.93
CA ASN A 84 36.40 -15.59 21.01
C ASN A 84 37.71 -15.05 21.59
N TRP A 85 37.66 -13.97 22.37
CA TRP A 85 38.81 -13.37 23.05
C TRP A 85 39.27 -14.12 24.29
N THR A 86 38.41 -14.95 24.88
CA THR A 86 38.69 -15.70 26.11
C THR A 86 38.92 -17.17 25.78
N ILE A 87 37.85 -17.96 25.74
CA ILE A 87 37.87 -19.41 25.50
C ILE A 87 38.36 -19.74 24.08
N GLY A 88 37.96 -18.96 23.08
CA GLY A 88 38.37 -19.19 21.68
C GLY A 88 39.87 -18.95 21.42
N VAL A 89 40.59 -18.27 22.33
CA VAL A 89 42.06 -18.20 22.30
C VAL A 89 42.65 -19.41 23.01
N LEU A 90 42.09 -19.81 24.16
CA LEU A 90 42.54 -20.97 24.93
C LEU A 90 42.39 -22.29 24.18
N THR A 91 41.39 -22.43 23.30
CA THR A 91 41.20 -23.62 22.46
C THR A 91 42.00 -23.60 21.15
N LEU A 92 43.02 -22.73 21.03
CA LEU A 92 43.82 -22.53 19.80
C LEU A 92 42.96 -22.26 18.55
N GLY A 93 41.78 -21.68 18.73
CA GLY A 93 40.89 -21.32 17.62
C GLY A 93 39.90 -22.39 17.18
N ALA A 94 39.95 -23.61 17.75
CA ALA A 94 39.08 -24.72 17.34
C ALA A 94 37.57 -24.47 17.57
N SER A 95 37.23 -23.50 18.43
CA SER A 95 35.84 -23.24 18.85
C SER A 95 35.40 -21.80 18.60
N ARG A 96 36.09 -21.03 17.75
CA ARG A 96 35.75 -19.61 17.54
C ARG A 96 34.43 -19.47 16.80
N TYR A 97 33.60 -18.57 17.29
CA TYR A 97 32.42 -18.10 16.57
C TYR A 97 32.83 -17.24 15.38
N ASP A 98 32.20 -17.46 14.23
CA ASP A 98 32.28 -16.53 13.11
C ASP A 98 31.30 -15.37 13.33
N LEU A 99 31.85 -14.18 13.66
CA LEU A 99 31.05 -12.98 13.93
C LEU A 99 30.36 -12.43 12.67
N ALA A 100 30.91 -12.71 11.48
CA ALA A 100 30.31 -12.30 10.21
C ALA A 100 29.09 -13.18 9.93
N ALA A 101 29.23 -14.52 10.05
CA ALA A 101 28.12 -15.45 9.93
C ALA A 101 26.99 -15.16 10.93
N LEU A 102 27.33 -14.90 12.20
CA LEU A 102 26.37 -14.51 13.25
C LEU A 102 25.59 -13.22 12.92
N SER A 103 26.23 -12.27 12.23
CA SER A 103 25.58 -11.04 11.79
C SER A 103 24.66 -11.29 10.60
N ALA A 104 25.05 -12.17 9.68
CA ALA A 104 24.25 -12.56 8.52
C ALA A 104 23.02 -13.40 8.90
N GLU A 105 23.11 -14.18 9.98
CA GLU A 105 21.99 -14.99 10.50
C GLU A 105 21.00 -14.19 11.37
N ALA A 106 21.36 -12.97 11.77
CA ALA A 106 20.49 -12.10 12.55
C ALA A 106 19.32 -11.60 11.68
N LEU A 107 18.15 -12.21 11.86
CA LEU A 107 16.91 -11.80 11.21
C LEU A 107 16.45 -10.44 11.75
N ILE A 108 16.81 -9.37 11.05
CA ILE A 108 16.25 -8.03 11.24
C ILE A 108 15.22 -7.83 10.13
N PRO A 109 13.91 -7.90 10.42
CA PRO A 109 12.91 -7.82 9.37
C PRO A 109 12.82 -6.40 8.80
N ILE A 110 12.49 -6.30 7.51
CA ILE A 110 12.17 -5.04 6.85
C ILE A 110 10.83 -4.53 7.41
N ASN A 111 10.77 -3.24 7.75
CA ASN A 111 9.53 -2.60 8.18
C ASN A 111 8.58 -2.40 7.00
N ALA A 112 7.87 -3.47 6.64
CA ALA A 112 6.93 -3.48 5.53
C ALA A 112 5.82 -2.42 5.67
N ALA A 113 5.38 -2.13 6.90
CA ALA A 113 4.38 -1.09 7.15
C ALA A 113 4.89 0.28 6.73
N SER A 114 6.10 0.66 7.20
CA SER A 114 6.74 1.93 6.84
C SER A 114 6.95 2.03 5.33
N LEU A 115 7.41 0.94 4.72
CA LEU A 115 7.71 0.89 3.30
C LEU A 115 6.48 1.16 2.44
N VAL A 116 5.36 0.50 2.75
CA VAL A 116 4.10 0.67 2.00
C VAL A 116 3.54 2.08 2.21
N ASP A 117 3.59 2.59 3.44
CA ASP A 117 3.14 3.96 3.75
C ASP A 117 3.97 5.01 3.00
N GLU A 118 5.30 4.83 2.93
CA GLU A 118 6.21 5.72 2.22
C GLU A 118 5.99 5.66 0.70
N LEU A 119 5.87 4.47 0.10
CA LEU A 119 5.57 4.31 -1.33
C LEU A 119 4.25 4.98 -1.72
N LEU A 120 3.19 4.77 -0.94
CA LEU A 120 1.89 5.37 -1.20
C LEU A 120 1.94 6.89 -1.03
N SER A 121 2.67 7.40 -0.04
CA SER A 121 2.83 8.85 0.19
C SER A 121 3.62 9.54 -0.92
N VAL A 122 4.73 8.93 -1.37
CA VAL A 122 5.53 9.45 -2.49
C VAL A 122 4.72 9.45 -3.77
N THR A 123 3.98 8.37 -4.04
CA THR A 123 3.10 8.28 -5.22
C THR A 123 2.00 9.33 -5.18
N ALA A 124 1.40 9.57 -4.00
CA ALA A 124 0.42 10.64 -3.84
C ALA A 124 1.01 12.01 -4.18
N HIS A 125 2.25 12.27 -3.74
CA HIS A 125 2.94 13.53 -4.01
C HIS A 125 3.21 13.71 -5.51
N GLN A 126 3.78 12.70 -6.15
CA GLN A 126 4.04 12.67 -7.58
C GLN A 126 2.78 12.94 -8.40
N VAL A 127 1.68 12.25 -8.07
CA VAL A 127 0.41 12.38 -8.80
C VAL A 127 -0.28 13.71 -8.54
N LEU A 128 -0.48 14.07 -7.27
CA LEU A 128 -1.38 15.17 -6.89
C LEU A 128 -0.66 16.52 -6.77
N ILE A 129 0.64 16.54 -6.50
CA ILE A 129 1.44 17.77 -6.34
C ILE A 129 2.30 18.01 -7.58
N ASP A 130 3.09 17.03 -8.00
CA ASP A 130 3.99 17.23 -9.15
C ASP A 130 3.28 17.10 -10.51
N GLY A 131 2.11 16.44 -10.54
CA GLY A 131 1.36 16.19 -11.77
C GLY A 131 2.05 15.20 -12.71
N CYS A 132 2.96 14.37 -12.21
CA CYS A 132 3.61 13.35 -13.00
C CYS A 132 3.91 12.12 -12.16
N PHE A 133 3.75 10.93 -12.75
CA PHE A 133 3.99 9.68 -12.02
C PHE A 133 4.52 8.62 -12.97
N ASN A 134 5.23 7.64 -12.40
CA ASN A 134 5.66 6.47 -13.14
C ASN A 134 4.49 5.48 -13.25
N ALA A 135 4.03 5.18 -14.47
CA ALA A 135 2.92 4.25 -14.69
C ALA A 135 3.31 2.76 -14.60
N ASP A 136 4.60 2.46 -14.40
CA ASP A 136 5.10 1.10 -14.18
C ASP A 136 5.97 1.01 -12.92
N PRO A 137 5.37 1.09 -11.71
CA PRO A 137 6.09 0.98 -10.44
C PRO A 137 6.42 -0.49 -10.12
N HIS A 138 6.99 -1.22 -11.08
CA HIS A 138 7.35 -2.62 -10.91
C HIS A 138 8.29 -2.79 -9.71
N PRO A 139 8.19 -3.87 -8.90
CA PRO A 139 9.07 -4.10 -7.74
C PRO A 139 10.57 -4.16 -8.06
N GLY A 140 10.94 -4.33 -9.33
CA GLY A 140 12.32 -4.21 -9.82
C GLY A 140 12.86 -2.78 -9.81
N ASN A 141 11.97 -1.79 -9.94
CA ASN A 141 12.28 -0.36 -10.00
C ASN A 141 12.34 0.30 -8.62
N ILE A 142 12.12 -0.48 -7.56
CA ILE A 142 12.18 -0.04 -6.17
C ILE A 142 13.44 -0.64 -5.55
N LEU A 143 14.38 0.22 -5.20
CA LEU A 143 15.61 -0.12 -4.50
C LEU A 143 15.42 0.08 -3.00
N TYR A 144 15.93 -0.85 -2.21
CA TYR A 144 15.99 -0.76 -0.77
C TYR A 144 17.40 -0.33 -0.35
N VAL A 145 17.47 0.78 0.39
CA VAL A 145 18.71 1.38 0.88
C VAL A 145 18.77 1.18 2.39
N ASP A 146 19.44 0.12 2.82
CA ASP A 146 19.55 -0.28 4.24
C ASP A 146 20.77 0.31 4.96
N SER A 147 21.70 0.90 4.19
CA SER A 147 22.92 1.55 4.66
C SER A 147 22.66 2.85 5.44
N VAL A 148 21.43 3.38 5.38
CA VAL A 148 20.97 4.57 6.11
C VAL A 148 19.93 4.21 7.15
N HIS A 149 19.83 5.02 8.21
CA HIS A 149 18.86 4.82 9.28
C HIS A 149 18.03 6.09 9.51
N PRO A 150 16.70 6.05 9.31
CA PRO A 150 15.91 4.89 8.86
C PRO A 150 16.27 4.45 7.42
N PRO A 151 16.02 3.18 7.04
CA PRO A 151 16.17 2.72 5.65
C PRO A 151 15.37 3.61 4.70
N LYS A 152 15.87 3.76 3.47
CA LYS A 152 15.20 4.56 2.43
C LYS A 152 14.83 3.70 1.22
N LEU A 153 13.92 4.21 0.42
CA LEU A 153 13.58 3.65 -0.88
C LEU A 153 14.17 4.52 -2.00
N GLY A 154 14.85 3.87 -2.94
CA GLY A 154 15.25 4.48 -4.20
C GLY A 154 14.25 4.09 -5.28
N LEU A 155 13.74 5.05 -6.03
CA LEU A 155 12.89 4.78 -7.20
C LEU A 155 13.74 5.02 -8.44
N ILE A 156 13.80 4.03 -9.31
CA ILE A 156 14.53 4.08 -10.58
C ILE A 156 13.58 3.81 -11.74
N ASP A 157 14.10 3.99 -12.96
CA ASP A 157 13.38 3.73 -14.21
C ASP A 157 12.04 4.47 -14.34
N TYR A 158 12.14 5.70 -14.83
CA TYR A 158 11.01 6.56 -15.18
C TYR A 158 10.68 6.47 -16.69
N GLY A 159 10.86 5.30 -17.31
CA GLY A 159 10.59 5.09 -18.73
C GLY A 159 9.12 5.27 -19.14
N GLN A 160 8.18 5.07 -18.21
CA GLN A 160 6.73 5.14 -18.44
C GLN A 160 6.06 6.29 -17.65
N VAL A 161 6.66 7.49 -17.68
CA VAL A 161 6.07 8.65 -16.99
C VAL A 161 4.82 9.14 -17.70
N LYS A 162 3.74 9.28 -16.93
CA LYS A 162 2.51 9.96 -17.34
C LYS A 162 2.45 11.34 -16.67
N ARG A 163 1.79 12.28 -17.34
CA ARG A 163 1.59 13.64 -16.85
C ARG A 163 0.12 13.94 -16.76
N LEU A 164 -0.24 14.72 -15.74
CA LEU A 164 -1.57 15.23 -15.48
C LEU A 164 -1.54 16.74 -15.66
N THR A 165 -2.61 17.29 -16.22
CA THR A 165 -2.86 18.73 -16.16
C THR A 165 -3.22 19.13 -14.72
N ASP A 166 -3.10 20.41 -14.38
CA ASP A 166 -3.51 20.90 -13.06
C ASP A 166 -4.98 20.59 -12.77
N GLN A 167 -5.86 20.74 -13.77
CA GLN A 167 -7.26 20.38 -13.61
C GLN A 167 -7.44 18.89 -13.30
N GLN A 168 -6.74 18.00 -14.01
CA GLN A 168 -6.80 16.56 -13.74
C GLN A 168 -6.27 16.22 -12.33
N ARG A 169 -5.22 16.90 -11.86
CA ARG A 169 -4.72 16.73 -10.49
C ARG A 169 -5.81 17.07 -9.47
N TYR A 170 -6.49 18.19 -9.66
CA TYR A 170 -7.57 18.62 -8.76
C TYR A 170 -8.80 17.71 -8.84
N ASP A 171 -9.18 17.26 -10.03
CA ASP A 171 -10.31 16.34 -10.21
C ASP A 171 -10.05 14.98 -9.55
N VAL A 172 -8.82 14.46 -9.67
CA VAL A 172 -8.39 13.24 -8.98
C VAL A 172 -8.32 13.47 -7.46
N ALA A 173 -7.77 14.61 -7.00
CA ALA A 173 -7.73 14.95 -5.59
C ALA A 173 -9.14 15.01 -4.97
N LYS A 174 -10.10 15.63 -5.68
CA LYS A 174 -11.50 15.64 -5.30
C LYS A 174 -12.04 14.22 -5.18
N ALA A 175 -11.79 13.36 -6.16
CA ALA A 175 -12.25 11.96 -6.13
C ALA A 175 -11.78 11.21 -4.87
N TYR A 176 -10.51 11.39 -4.48
CA TYR A 176 -9.99 10.80 -3.24
C TYR A 176 -10.70 11.33 -1.99
N LEU A 177 -10.99 12.63 -1.90
CA LEU A 177 -11.72 13.17 -0.73
C LEU A 177 -13.17 12.68 -0.68
N LEU A 178 -13.87 12.61 -1.82
CA LEU A 178 -15.23 12.10 -1.87
C LEU A 178 -15.27 10.63 -1.42
N VAL A 179 -14.37 9.79 -1.94
CA VAL A 179 -14.29 8.37 -1.57
C VAL A 179 -13.88 8.19 -0.11
N GLU A 180 -12.93 8.97 0.39
CA GLU A 180 -12.51 8.92 1.80
C GLU A 180 -13.69 9.19 2.74
N ALA A 181 -14.46 10.23 2.46
CA ALA A 181 -15.64 10.57 3.24
C ALA A 181 -16.76 9.53 3.10
N ALA A 182 -17.03 9.07 1.87
CA ALA A 182 -18.09 8.09 1.62
C ALA A 182 -17.83 6.75 2.31
N LEU A 183 -16.58 6.29 2.33
CA LEU A 183 -16.19 5.05 3.00
C LEU A 183 -16.45 5.07 4.51
N ARG A 184 -16.45 6.24 5.16
CA ARG A 184 -16.76 6.39 6.60
C ARG A 184 -18.24 6.18 6.90
N ILE A 185 -19.11 6.49 5.94
CA ILE A 185 -20.57 6.42 6.05
C ILE A 185 -21.16 5.29 5.21
N ASP A 186 -20.31 4.39 4.71
CA ASP A 186 -20.75 3.22 3.95
C ASP A 186 -21.33 2.18 4.92
N PRO A 187 -22.51 1.58 4.63
CA PRO A 187 -23.10 0.53 5.45
C PRO A 187 -22.19 -0.69 5.69
N LYS A 188 -21.21 -0.96 4.81
CA LYS A 188 -20.18 -2.00 5.02
C LYS A 188 -19.17 -1.62 6.10
N THR A 189 -18.93 -0.32 6.31
CA THR A 189 -18.03 0.20 7.35
C THR A 189 -18.79 0.46 8.65
N ASP A 190 -19.93 1.15 8.56
CA ASP A 190 -20.78 1.49 9.69
C ASP A 190 -22.24 1.09 9.39
N PRO A 191 -22.73 -0.03 9.96
CA PRO A 191 -24.12 -0.46 9.78
C PRO A 191 -25.17 0.52 10.30
N GLN A 192 -24.78 1.53 11.11
CA GLN A 192 -25.66 2.57 11.63
C GLN A 192 -25.58 3.88 10.82
N ALA A 193 -24.82 3.90 9.72
CA ALA A 193 -24.72 5.07 8.88
C ALA A 193 -26.08 5.50 8.30
N ASP A 194 -26.29 6.81 8.17
CA ASP A 194 -27.50 7.37 7.58
C ASP A 194 -27.63 6.96 6.09
N PRO A 195 -28.68 6.20 5.72
CA PRO A 195 -28.89 5.76 4.34
C PRO A 195 -29.09 6.93 3.35
N ALA A 196 -29.67 8.04 3.80
CA ALA A 196 -29.89 9.21 2.95
C ALA A 196 -28.56 9.90 2.63
N ALA A 197 -27.70 10.08 3.64
CA ALA A 197 -26.35 10.59 3.45
C ALA A 197 -25.50 9.69 2.55
N HIS A 198 -25.56 8.37 2.74
CA HIS A 198 -24.86 7.42 1.86
C HIS A 198 -25.35 7.49 0.41
N ALA A 199 -26.66 7.61 0.19
CA ALA A 199 -27.23 7.76 -1.15
C ALA A 199 -26.77 9.07 -1.83
N ARG A 200 -26.68 10.18 -1.08
CA ARG A 200 -26.14 11.45 -1.57
C ARG A 200 -24.65 11.34 -1.93
N ALA A 201 -23.86 10.69 -1.08
CA ALA A 201 -22.44 10.43 -1.36
C ALA A 201 -22.24 9.60 -2.63
N LYS A 202 -23.02 8.53 -2.78
CA LYS A 202 -23.04 7.67 -3.96
C LYS A 202 -23.34 8.46 -5.24
N ALA A 203 -24.36 9.32 -5.20
CA ALA A 203 -24.73 10.17 -6.34
C ALA A 203 -23.64 11.19 -6.67
N ALA A 204 -23.01 11.81 -5.66
CA ALA A 204 -21.93 12.77 -5.85
C ALA A 204 -20.68 12.13 -6.49
N ILE A 205 -20.29 10.93 -6.05
CA ILE A 205 -19.18 10.18 -6.63
C ILE A 205 -19.47 9.77 -8.07
N ALA A 206 -20.66 9.24 -8.35
CA ALA A 206 -21.05 8.85 -9.70
C ALA A 206 -21.05 10.05 -10.65
N ARG A 207 -21.63 11.19 -10.22
CA ARG A 207 -21.58 12.45 -10.96
C ARG A 207 -20.15 12.88 -11.26
N HIS A 208 -19.28 12.88 -10.26
CA HIS A 208 -17.88 13.26 -10.42
C HIS A 208 -17.14 12.33 -11.41
N GLN A 209 -17.41 11.03 -11.36
CA GLN A 209 -16.81 10.09 -12.31
C GLN A 209 -17.26 10.31 -13.75
N PHE A 210 -18.56 10.44 -13.97
CA PHE A 210 -19.13 10.54 -15.31
C PHE A 210 -18.92 11.93 -15.95
N GLU A 211 -19.10 13.00 -15.17
CA GLU A 211 -19.09 14.36 -15.70
C GLU A 211 -17.70 15.02 -15.65
N THR A 212 -16.87 14.66 -14.65
CA THR A 212 -15.58 15.33 -14.41
C THR A 212 -14.39 14.47 -14.80
N LEU A 213 -14.34 13.22 -14.34
CA LEU A 213 -13.22 12.31 -14.64
C LEU A 213 -13.30 11.71 -16.06
N GLY A 214 -14.42 11.90 -16.76
CA GLY A 214 -14.59 11.45 -18.14
C GLY A 214 -14.80 9.93 -18.27
N VAL A 215 -15.20 9.24 -17.20
CA VAL A 215 -15.50 7.81 -17.23
C VAL A 215 -16.80 7.59 -18.00
N LYS A 216 -16.75 6.84 -19.10
CA LYS A 216 -17.93 6.51 -19.91
C LYS A 216 -18.20 5.00 -19.90
N THR A 217 -19.26 4.62 -19.20
CA THR A 217 -19.75 3.24 -19.18
C THR A 217 -20.98 3.09 -20.07
N GLU A 218 -21.43 1.86 -20.29
CA GLU A 218 -22.58 1.58 -21.14
C GLU A 218 -23.90 2.12 -20.59
N LYS A 219 -24.13 1.95 -19.29
CA LYS A 219 -25.40 2.22 -18.60
C LYS A 219 -25.34 3.44 -17.70
N LEU A 220 -24.14 3.98 -17.43
CA LEU A 220 -23.91 5.07 -16.48
C LEU A 220 -24.55 4.77 -15.12
N ASP A 221 -24.36 3.54 -14.62
CA ASP A 221 -24.97 3.06 -13.38
C ASP A 221 -24.26 3.69 -12.17
N PRO A 222 -24.94 4.55 -11.36
CA PRO A 222 -24.34 5.17 -10.18
C PRO A 222 -23.92 4.16 -9.11
N GLY A 223 -24.55 2.99 -9.08
CA GLY A 223 -24.17 1.81 -8.29
C GLY A 223 -22.79 1.31 -8.62
N VAL A 224 -22.58 1.00 -9.90
CA VAL A 224 -21.32 0.45 -10.36
C VAL A 224 -20.21 1.49 -10.24
N ALA A 225 -20.48 2.75 -10.62
CA ALA A 225 -19.54 3.86 -10.48
C ALA A 225 -19.04 4.04 -9.04
N TYR A 226 -19.96 4.06 -8.07
CA TYR A 226 -19.60 4.17 -6.66
C TYR A 226 -18.76 2.98 -6.17
N GLU A 227 -19.15 1.77 -6.53
CA GLU A 227 -18.44 0.55 -6.16
C GLU A 227 -17.02 0.53 -6.73
N GLN A 228 -16.88 0.86 -8.02
CA GLN A 228 -15.60 1.05 -8.69
C GLN A 228 -14.76 2.13 -8.00
N ALA A 229 -15.35 3.28 -7.67
CA ALA A 229 -14.66 4.37 -6.97
C ALA A 229 -14.08 3.90 -5.63
N CYS A 230 -14.90 3.21 -4.84
CA CYS A 230 -14.50 2.71 -3.53
C CYS A 230 -13.33 1.74 -3.62
N VAL A 231 -13.26 0.91 -4.66
CA VAL A 231 -12.18 -0.05 -4.84
C VAL A 231 -10.92 0.59 -5.42
N TYR A 232 -11.04 1.34 -6.51
CA TYR A 232 -9.90 1.94 -7.19
C TYR A 232 -9.23 3.04 -6.35
N PHE A 233 -10.00 3.94 -5.76
CA PHE A 233 -9.46 5.03 -4.94
C PHE A 233 -9.35 4.67 -3.45
N GLY A 234 -9.98 3.60 -2.97
CA GLY A 234 -10.14 3.32 -1.54
C GLY A 234 -9.63 1.95 -1.09
N ARG A 235 -10.56 1.01 -0.86
CA ARG A 235 -10.33 -0.30 -0.24
C ARG A 235 -10.48 -1.45 -1.23
N MET A 236 -9.47 -2.31 -1.31
CA MET A 236 -9.45 -3.52 -2.15
C MET A 236 -9.23 -4.79 -1.30
N ASP A 237 -9.15 -4.63 0.02
CA ASP A 237 -8.97 -5.76 0.93
C ASP A 237 -10.13 -6.76 0.87
N ALA A 238 -9.82 -8.01 1.25
CA ALA A 238 -10.79 -9.10 1.19
C ALA A 238 -12.07 -8.85 1.98
N ALA A 239 -12.01 -8.09 3.09
CA ALA A 239 -13.21 -7.75 3.86
C ALA A 239 -14.14 -6.80 3.10
N TRP A 240 -13.58 -5.91 2.27
CA TRP A 240 -14.37 -5.00 1.45
C TRP A 240 -15.05 -5.69 0.25
N LEU A 241 -14.34 -6.62 -0.38
CA LEU A 241 -14.78 -7.32 -1.60
C LEU A 241 -15.62 -8.58 -1.33
N TYR A 242 -15.65 -9.07 -0.09
CA TYR A 242 -16.41 -10.27 0.28
C TYR A 242 -17.88 -10.21 -0.19
N PRO A 243 -18.43 -11.30 -0.76
CA PRO A 243 -17.88 -12.66 -0.86
C PRO A 243 -16.97 -12.91 -2.07
N LEU A 244 -16.71 -11.88 -2.89
CA LEU A 244 -15.92 -11.99 -4.10
C LEU A 244 -14.42 -11.77 -3.80
N ASN A 245 -13.56 -12.33 -4.66
CA ASN A 245 -12.17 -11.88 -4.77
C ASN A 245 -12.06 -10.74 -5.81
N VAL A 246 -10.89 -10.09 -5.90
CA VAL A 246 -10.69 -8.94 -6.80
C VAL A 246 -10.97 -9.24 -8.27
N ILE A 247 -10.66 -10.45 -8.74
CA ILE A 247 -10.89 -10.88 -10.13
C ILE A 247 -12.39 -11.04 -10.36
N GLN A 248 -13.06 -11.80 -9.49
CA GLN A 248 -14.52 -12.01 -9.57
C GLN A 248 -15.30 -10.70 -9.42
N TRP A 249 -14.81 -9.79 -8.55
CA TRP A 249 -15.36 -8.46 -8.41
C TRP A 249 -15.24 -7.67 -9.72
N SER A 250 -14.05 -7.66 -10.33
CA SER A 250 -13.81 -7.01 -11.62
C SER A 250 -14.73 -7.56 -12.71
N ASP A 251 -14.85 -8.88 -12.82
CA ASP A 251 -15.76 -9.54 -13.77
C ASP A 251 -17.21 -9.14 -13.52
N SER A 252 -17.63 -9.05 -12.25
CA SER A 252 -19.00 -8.64 -11.88
C SER A 252 -19.31 -7.19 -12.22
N VAL A 253 -18.30 -6.32 -12.17
CA VAL A 253 -18.41 -4.90 -12.50
C VAL A 253 -18.53 -4.74 -14.01
N GLU A 254 -17.65 -5.41 -14.77
CA GLU A 254 -17.67 -5.41 -16.23
C GLU A 254 -18.98 -5.98 -16.79
N ALA A 255 -19.49 -7.06 -16.20
CA ALA A 255 -20.76 -7.65 -16.61
C ALA A 255 -21.98 -6.74 -16.35
N ARG A 256 -21.91 -5.89 -15.31
CA ARG A 256 -23.02 -5.00 -14.93
C ARG A 256 -23.01 -3.71 -15.74
N ASP A 257 -21.86 -3.04 -15.85
CA ASP A 257 -21.74 -1.78 -16.58
C ASP A 257 -20.33 -1.63 -17.20
N PRO A 258 -20.10 -2.20 -18.39
CA PRO A 258 -18.80 -2.24 -19.02
C PRO A 258 -18.33 -0.84 -19.45
N LEU A 259 -17.00 -0.66 -19.48
CA LEU A 259 -16.37 0.59 -19.92
C LEU A 259 -16.41 0.69 -21.45
N LYS A 260 -16.97 1.78 -22.01
CA LYS A 260 -17.10 1.95 -23.47
C LYS A 260 -15.94 2.69 -24.11
N ASP A 261 -15.51 3.79 -23.50
CA ASP A 261 -14.53 4.69 -24.08
C ASP A 261 -13.53 5.10 -23.00
N ILE A 262 -12.26 4.78 -23.26
CA ILE A 262 -11.14 5.01 -22.36
C ILE A 262 -10.41 6.30 -22.72
N SER A 263 -10.63 6.86 -23.92
CA SER A 263 -9.84 7.99 -24.43
C SER A 263 -9.88 9.22 -23.52
N ALA A 264 -11.03 9.49 -22.89
CA ALA A 264 -11.21 10.60 -21.97
C ALA A 264 -10.62 10.35 -20.56
N CYS A 265 -10.41 9.09 -20.17
CA CYS A 265 -9.99 8.69 -18.83
C CYS A 265 -8.71 7.83 -18.82
N GLU A 266 -7.93 7.81 -19.91
CA GLU A 266 -6.70 6.99 -20.02
C GLU A 266 -5.74 7.26 -18.86
N TYR A 267 -5.55 8.54 -18.50
CA TYR A 267 -4.72 8.96 -17.38
C TYR A 267 -5.16 8.32 -16.06
N LEU A 268 -6.47 8.16 -15.87
CA LEU A 268 -7.07 7.58 -14.68
C LEU A 268 -6.88 6.06 -14.67
N VAL A 269 -7.01 5.40 -15.82
CA VAL A 269 -6.71 3.97 -15.94
C VAL A 269 -5.24 3.70 -15.58
N MET A 270 -4.30 4.50 -16.11
CA MET A 270 -2.88 4.36 -15.80
C MET A 270 -2.58 4.63 -14.32
N LEU A 271 -3.23 5.63 -13.72
CA LEU A 271 -3.13 5.91 -12.29
C LEU A 271 -3.65 4.74 -11.44
N ASN A 272 -4.81 4.18 -11.80
CA ASN A 272 -5.40 3.05 -11.09
C ASN A 272 -4.52 1.80 -11.20
N MET A 273 -3.95 1.52 -12.37
CA MET A 273 -2.98 0.43 -12.55
C MET A 273 -1.76 0.62 -11.65
N THR A 274 -1.18 1.82 -11.63
CA THR A 274 -0.02 2.18 -10.79
C THR A 274 -0.31 1.92 -9.31
N THR A 275 -1.43 2.45 -8.81
CA THR A 275 -1.80 2.29 -7.41
C THR A 275 -2.19 0.85 -7.06
N MET A 276 -2.79 0.10 -7.99
CA MET A 276 -3.08 -1.33 -7.81
C MET A 276 -1.81 -2.16 -7.66
N MET A 277 -0.74 -1.88 -8.41
CA MET A 277 0.54 -2.59 -8.26
C MET A 277 1.16 -2.35 -6.88
N ILE A 278 1.17 -1.09 -6.42
CA ILE A 278 1.70 -0.74 -5.09
C ILE A 278 0.83 -1.34 -3.97
N ARG A 279 -0.49 -1.32 -4.14
CA ARG A 279 -1.43 -1.94 -3.18
C ARG A 279 -1.29 -3.46 -3.18
N GLY A 280 -1.08 -4.09 -4.34
CA GLY A 280 -0.80 -5.52 -4.45
C GLY A 280 0.50 -5.92 -3.72
N LEU A 281 1.54 -5.10 -3.80
CA LEU A 281 2.74 -5.25 -2.96
C LEU A 281 2.38 -5.14 -1.47
N GLY A 282 1.54 -4.17 -1.10
CA GLY A 282 1.00 -4.04 0.25
C GLY A 282 0.25 -5.29 0.73
N GLU A 283 -0.60 -5.88 -0.11
CA GLU A 283 -1.32 -7.12 0.21
C GLU A 283 -0.37 -8.31 0.40
N MET A 284 0.63 -8.46 -0.46
CA MET A 284 1.66 -9.49 -0.32
C MET A 284 2.43 -9.36 1.00
N LEU A 285 2.63 -8.13 1.46
CA LEU A 285 3.27 -7.82 2.75
C LEU A 285 2.29 -7.75 3.94
N GLN A 286 1.01 -8.10 3.73
CA GLN A 286 -0.07 -8.02 4.72
C GLN A 286 -0.28 -6.61 5.31
N GLN A 287 -0.01 -5.58 4.54
CA GLN A 287 -0.15 -4.16 4.86
C GLN A 287 -1.27 -3.54 4.02
N TYR A 288 -2.52 -3.82 4.37
CA TYR A 288 -3.67 -3.24 3.68
C TYR A 288 -3.85 -1.78 4.10
N ARG A 289 -4.10 -0.91 3.13
CA ARG A 289 -4.41 0.51 3.37
C ARG A 289 -5.66 0.92 2.62
N ASN A 290 -6.46 1.78 3.26
CA ASN A 290 -7.44 2.57 2.54
C ASN A 290 -6.69 3.69 1.80
N LEU A 291 -6.55 3.55 0.48
CA LEU A 291 -5.78 4.46 -0.34
C LEU A 291 -6.30 5.91 -0.21
N ALA A 292 -7.62 6.09 -0.20
CA ALA A 292 -8.26 7.40 -0.05
C ALA A 292 -7.89 8.07 1.27
N ALA A 293 -7.83 7.30 2.36
CA ALA A 293 -7.40 7.83 3.65
C ALA A 293 -5.92 8.24 3.65
N VAL A 294 -5.04 7.46 3.01
CA VAL A 294 -3.61 7.78 2.89
C VAL A 294 -3.38 9.01 2.02
N TRP A 295 -4.14 9.17 0.93
CA TRP A 295 -3.96 10.25 -0.03
C TRP A 295 -4.72 11.52 0.34
N ALA A 296 -5.73 11.45 1.22
CA ALA A 296 -6.55 12.60 1.61
C ALA A 296 -5.75 13.81 2.11
N PRO A 297 -4.67 13.70 2.92
CA PRO A 297 -3.85 14.84 3.30
C PRO A 297 -3.21 15.54 2.09
N THR A 298 -2.67 14.76 1.14
CA THR A 298 -2.06 15.30 -0.08
C THR A 298 -3.11 15.86 -1.05
N ALA A 299 -4.28 15.22 -1.13
CA ALA A 299 -5.41 15.73 -1.90
C ALA A 299 -5.91 17.09 -1.39
N ARG A 300 -6.04 17.26 -0.06
CA ARG A 300 -6.36 18.57 0.52
C ARG A 300 -5.31 19.63 0.18
N ARG A 301 -4.02 19.27 0.23
CA ARG A 301 -2.93 20.17 -0.17
C ARG A 301 -3.06 20.59 -1.63
N ALA A 302 -3.27 19.66 -2.55
CA ALA A 302 -3.45 19.94 -3.97
C ALA A 302 -4.65 20.89 -4.20
N LEU A 303 -5.81 20.58 -3.61
CA LEU A 303 -7.01 21.43 -3.76
C LEU A 303 -6.84 22.82 -3.13
N SER A 304 -5.95 22.99 -2.16
CA SER A 304 -5.64 24.29 -1.55
C SER A 304 -4.79 25.20 -2.45
N GLU A 305 -4.20 24.66 -3.53
CA GLU A 305 -3.46 25.47 -4.52
C GLU A 305 -4.39 26.39 -5.31
N GLN A 306 -5.67 25.99 -5.47
CA GLN A 306 -6.70 26.80 -6.11
C GLN A 306 -7.62 27.45 -5.07
N PRO A 307 -7.73 28.80 -5.02
CA PRO A 307 -8.56 29.49 -4.04
C PRO A 307 -10.03 29.02 -4.08
N GLY A 308 -10.57 28.62 -2.92
CA GLY A 308 -11.98 28.26 -2.76
C GLY A 308 -12.34 26.83 -3.17
N LEU A 309 -11.42 26.08 -3.79
CA LEU A 309 -11.73 24.76 -4.32
C LEU A 309 -11.88 23.71 -3.20
N LEU A 310 -10.94 23.68 -2.24
CA LEU A 310 -11.03 22.77 -1.09
C LEU A 310 -12.32 23.02 -0.29
N GLU A 311 -12.64 24.29 -0.03
CA GLU A 311 -13.83 24.68 0.72
C GLU A 311 -15.12 24.22 0.02
N THR A 312 -15.14 24.31 -1.31
CA THR A 312 -16.26 23.83 -2.14
C THR A 312 -16.43 22.32 -2.03
N VAL A 313 -15.34 21.55 -2.12
CA VAL A 313 -15.38 20.08 -1.99
C VAL A 313 -15.80 19.66 -0.59
N GLU A 314 -15.29 20.30 0.45
CA GLU A 314 -15.69 19.98 1.82
C GLU A 314 -17.13 20.41 2.12
N ALA A 315 -17.63 21.49 1.52
CA ALA A 315 -19.03 21.87 1.60
C ALA A 315 -19.94 20.85 0.90
N GLU A 316 -19.54 20.35 -0.27
CA GLU A 316 -20.24 19.26 -0.95
C GLU A 316 -20.35 18.02 -0.03
N ILE A 317 -19.25 17.61 0.59
CA ILE A 317 -19.22 16.46 1.52
C ILE A 317 -20.12 16.72 2.74
N ARG A 318 -20.07 17.92 3.33
CA ARG A 318 -20.93 18.27 4.48
C ARG A 318 -22.41 18.22 4.13
N SER A 319 -22.80 18.66 2.92
CA SER A 319 -24.20 18.66 2.49
C SER A 319 -24.83 17.27 2.40
N TRP A 320 -24.03 16.20 2.37
CA TRP A 320 -24.56 14.83 2.44
C TRP A 320 -25.29 14.54 3.75
N HIS A 321 -24.94 15.24 4.83
CA HIS A 321 -25.54 15.08 6.15
C HIS A 321 -26.67 16.08 6.44
N GLU A 322 -26.89 17.02 5.53
CA GLU A 322 -27.99 17.98 5.65
C GLU A 322 -29.30 17.30 5.22
N PRO A 323 -30.42 17.62 5.89
CA PRO A 323 -31.71 16.96 5.66
C PRO A 323 -32.21 17.08 4.22
#